data_AF-A0A4Q8UVH4-F1
#
_entry.id   AF-A0A4Q8UVH4-F1
#
_cell.length_a   1.000
_cell.length_b   1.000
_cell.length_c   1.000
_cell.angle_alpha   90.00
_cell.angle_beta   90.00
_cell.angle_gamma   90.00
#
_symmetry.space_group_name_H-M   'P 1'
#
loop_
_entity.id
_entity.type
_entity.pdbx_description
1 polymer ?
#
loop_
_entity_poly.entity_id
_entity_poly.type
_entity_poly.pdbx_seq_one_letter_code
_entity_poly.pdbx_strand_id
1 'polypeptide(L)'
;MGKNARKRISARRANKTSQLSHVNGPIRVGILAVHGIGRQAPGATAQDVFTSLVQAVEEVGGAVSPITDDPSKAKTTNEEPRLGARFQVPDECPRIVCVEEAWWDERVNHAKAGRIFARVFFHLPIFVMQSAALWAARHLSYKESKETKSAWSPDSMVGLIKETVALWGPVTAVVISYCLSPLLVLLFVASLPVYMLIWLFQALGSQSARRVADLIRVVVVETLGDIWAYVDPVTGDEILQFVVQRHQQMRADYDEVILVGHSQGADLARRACLEGPAPAAYVAVGSGHHQLLGARTSSTNVWLLPVYWSFPVVMPLFIWWYTSFSIGAIGDIFAQVLTDLVSFYVSGEVADPWALFRLSIRDTPVILLMLGVFLAWFFLTGKIRYPADGLESPPCPSWIVRSPWDPVSLGTGSVKEAVRTVTPGSAWKVIKEHVTYWEKPESGNTLLEAIYRSGRITPMGDRQLRMPGRIRLLWSVLGVVAMTAIWKIGEWEATTFQHLTNHG
;
A
#
# COMPACT_ATOMS: atom_id res chain seq x y z
N MET A 1 29.76 -11.34 -34.92
CA MET A 1 30.59 -10.18 -34.49
C MET A 1 31.94 -10.68 -33.97
N GLY A 2 33.03 -10.43 -34.70
CA GLY A 2 34.36 -10.99 -34.41
C GLY A 2 35.01 -10.45 -33.13
N LYS A 3 35.88 -11.25 -32.50
CA LYS A 3 36.61 -10.93 -31.25
C LYS A 3 37.29 -9.55 -31.27
N ASN A 4 37.70 -9.06 -32.44
CA ASN A 4 38.31 -7.74 -32.61
C ASN A 4 37.33 -6.56 -32.45
N ALA A 5 36.03 -6.75 -32.75
CA ALA A 5 35.01 -5.72 -32.54
C ALA A 5 34.70 -5.54 -31.04
N ARG A 6 34.70 -6.63 -30.26
CA ARG A 6 34.52 -6.56 -28.79
C ARG A 6 35.68 -5.85 -28.09
N LYS A 7 36.93 -6.10 -28.51
CA LYS A 7 38.12 -5.40 -27.97
C LYS A 7 38.11 -3.90 -28.29
N ARG A 8 37.70 -3.50 -29.50
CA ARG A 8 37.59 -2.09 -29.87
C ARG A 8 36.48 -1.36 -29.11
N ILE A 9 35.36 -2.01 -28.82
CA ILE A 9 34.27 -1.42 -28.03
C ILE A 9 34.66 -1.32 -26.55
N SER A 10 35.37 -2.31 -25.98
CA SER A 10 35.85 -2.21 -24.59
C SER A 10 36.95 -1.16 -24.43
N ALA A 11 37.86 -1.02 -25.41
CA ALA A 11 38.88 0.02 -25.41
C ALA A 11 38.29 1.43 -25.61
N ARG A 12 37.25 1.59 -26.44
CA ARG A 12 36.51 2.87 -26.56
C ARG A 12 35.73 3.21 -25.30
N ARG A 13 35.19 2.22 -24.57
CA ARG A 13 34.56 2.45 -23.26
C ARG A 13 35.61 2.87 -22.22
N ALA A 14 36.74 2.15 -22.13
CA ALA A 14 37.83 2.48 -21.22
C ALA A 14 38.44 3.87 -21.46
N ASN A 15 38.62 4.28 -22.73
CA ASN A 15 39.09 5.63 -23.06
C ASN A 15 38.03 6.72 -22.78
N LYS A 16 36.74 6.39 -22.83
CA LYS A 16 35.68 7.35 -22.46
C LYS A 16 35.54 7.49 -20.94
N THR A 17 35.85 6.44 -20.18
CA THR A 17 35.97 6.50 -18.72
C THR A 17 37.24 7.24 -18.28
N SER A 18 38.35 7.13 -19.02
CA SER A 18 39.61 7.82 -18.70
C SER A 18 39.66 9.29 -19.17
N GLN A 19 38.71 9.75 -19.98
CA GLN A 19 38.62 11.17 -20.38
C GLN A 19 37.69 12.01 -19.50
N LEU A 20 37.04 11.41 -18.51
CA LEU A 20 36.29 12.10 -17.45
C LEU A 20 37.11 12.30 -16.16
N SER A 21 38.38 11.90 -16.14
CA SER A 21 39.27 12.04 -14.98
C SER A 21 39.87 13.44 -14.81
N HIS A 22 39.24 14.47 -15.35
CA HIS A 22 39.65 15.86 -15.17
C HIS A 22 38.53 16.70 -14.53
N VAL A 23 38.02 16.25 -13.39
CA VAL A 23 37.45 17.10 -12.34
C VAL A 23 37.91 16.50 -11.01
N ASN A 24 39.00 17.02 -10.46
CA ASN A 24 39.68 16.45 -9.29
C ASN A 24 38.96 16.79 -7.97
N GLY A 25 37.90 16.05 -7.68
CA GLY A 25 37.25 15.99 -6.38
C GLY A 25 36.28 14.80 -6.30
N PRO A 26 36.07 14.19 -5.11
CA PRO A 26 35.01 13.19 -4.95
C PRO A 26 33.65 13.83 -5.26
N ILE A 27 32.82 13.14 -6.06
CA ILE A 27 31.46 13.62 -6.39
C ILE A 27 30.65 13.74 -5.11
N ARG A 28 30.01 14.90 -4.92
CA ARG A 28 29.16 15.21 -3.78
C ARG A 28 27.72 14.88 -4.11
N VAL A 29 27.16 13.96 -3.35
CA VAL A 29 25.78 13.48 -3.49
C VAL A 29 24.97 13.98 -2.30
N GLY A 30 23.94 14.75 -2.58
CA GLY A 30 22.94 15.15 -1.61
C GLY A 30 21.78 14.15 -1.58
N ILE A 31 21.42 13.65 -0.40
CA ILE A 31 20.21 12.86 -0.19
C ILE A 31 19.21 13.72 0.57
N LEU A 32 18.09 14.07 -0.06
CA LEU A 32 16.98 14.71 0.62
C LEU A 32 16.02 13.63 1.12
N ALA A 33 16.06 13.37 2.42
CA ALA A 33 15.18 12.44 3.12
C ALA A 33 13.85 13.14 3.45
N VAL A 34 12.77 12.73 2.78
CA VAL A 34 11.42 13.21 3.05
C VAL A 34 10.76 12.30 4.07
N HIS A 35 10.48 12.86 5.23
CA HIS A 35 9.89 12.10 6.32
C HIS A 35 8.42 11.76 6.05
N GLY A 36 7.99 10.64 6.62
CA GLY A 36 6.61 10.15 6.57
C GLY A 36 5.98 10.08 7.96
N ILE A 37 4.75 9.57 8.01
CA ILE A 37 3.91 9.51 9.21
C ILE A 37 4.65 8.85 10.39
N GLY A 38 4.56 9.49 11.56
CA GLY A 38 5.10 8.93 12.82
C GLY A 38 6.61 9.08 13.02
N ARG A 39 7.31 9.84 12.16
CA ARG A 39 8.73 10.21 12.32
C ARG A 39 8.85 11.71 12.63
N GLN A 40 8.45 12.06 13.85
CA GLN A 40 8.12 13.43 14.23
C GLN A 40 9.25 14.24 14.88
N ALA A 41 10.40 13.60 15.13
CA ALA A 41 11.56 14.31 15.64
C ALA A 41 12.40 14.84 14.47
N PRO A 42 12.73 16.14 14.43
CA PRO A 42 13.62 16.69 13.41
C PRO A 42 14.96 15.94 13.42
N GLY A 43 15.45 15.57 12.24
CA GLY A 43 16.67 14.79 12.03
C GLY A 43 16.47 13.26 12.02
N ALA A 44 15.32 12.74 12.46
CA ALA A 44 15.13 11.30 12.64
C ALA A 44 15.18 10.51 11.32
N THR A 45 14.55 11.02 10.26
CA THR A 45 14.57 10.31 8.96
C THR A 45 15.94 10.38 8.32
N ALA A 46 16.62 11.52 8.42
CA ALA A 46 17.99 11.65 7.93
C ALA A 46 18.93 10.69 8.66
N GLN A 47 18.80 10.54 9.98
CA GLN A 47 19.59 9.61 10.79
C GLN A 47 19.36 8.15 10.38
N ASP A 48 18.11 7.75 10.18
CA ASP A 48 17.78 6.39 9.75
C ASP A 48 18.32 6.07 8.36
N VAL A 49 18.17 6.99 7.41
CA VAL A 49 18.72 6.87 6.06
C VAL A 49 20.24 6.76 6.10
N PHE A 50 20.90 7.62 6.88
CA PHE A 50 22.36 7.62 7.02
C PHE A 50 22.85 6.32 7.66
N THR A 51 22.22 5.88 8.74
CA THR A 51 22.59 4.64 9.45
C THR A 51 22.43 3.42 8.55
N SER A 52 21.32 3.34 7.81
CA SER A 52 21.07 2.26 6.85
C SER A 52 22.12 2.24 5.72
N LEU A 53 22.53 3.43 5.25
CA LEU A 53 23.58 3.56 4.24
C LEU A 53 24.96 3.12 4.74
N VAL A 54 25.33 3.50 5.96
CA VAL A 54 26.59 3.07 6.61
C VAL A 54 26.65 1.55 6.72
N GLN A 55 25.58 0.94 7.24
CA GLN A 55 25.49 -0.52 7.37
C GLN A 55 25.63 -1.23 6.02
N ALA A 56 25.00 -0.70 4.97
CA ALA A 56 25.10 -1.28 3.64
C ALA A 56 26.52 -1.17 3.06
N VAL A 57 27.24 -0.06 3.30
CA VAL A 57 28.64 0.07 2.86
C VAL A 57 29.54 -0.92 3.58
N GLU A 58 29.35 -1.10 4.88
CA GLU A 58 30.10 -2.10 5.66
C GLU A 58 29.80 -3.52 5.18
N GLU A 59 28.54 -3.84 4.87
CA GLU A 59 28.11 -5.16 4.38
C GLU A 59 28.80 -5.54 3.06
N VAL A 60 28.99 -4.58 2.15
CA VAL A 60 29.66 -4.81 0.86
C VAL A 60 31.19 -4.72 0.94
N GLY A 61 31.75 -4.64 2.15
CA GLY A 61 33.20 -4.57 2.39
C GLY A 61 33.81 -3.20 2.08
N GLY A 62 32.99 -2.15 2.04
CA GLY A 62 33.43 -0.78 1.91
C GLY A 62 33.86 -0.13 3.23
N ALA A 63 34.22 1.14 3.17
CA ALA A 63 34.62 1.95 4.32
C ALA A 63 33.86 3.28 4.35
N VAL A 64 33.54 3.74 5.56
CA VAL A 64 32.95 5.04 5.83
C VAL A 64 33.93 5.85 6.67
N SER A 65 34.25 7.06 6.22
CA SER A 65 35.13 7.98 6.96
C SER A 65 34.44 9.34 7.16
N PRO A 66 34.57 9.96 8.35
CA PRO A 66 34.00 11.28 8.60
C PRO A 66 34.62 12.33 7.66
N ILE A 67 33.85 13.37 7.34
CA ILE A 67 34.34 14.50 6.54
C ILE A 67 35.17 15.39 7.49
N THR A 68 36.50 15.29 7.43
CA THR A 68 37.41 16.11 8.24
C THR A 68 37.69 17.48 7.63
N ASP A 69 37.44 17.66 6.33
CA ASP A 69 38.03 18.75 5.54
C ASP A 69 37.01 19.75 4.95
N ASP A 70 35.74 19.78 5.40
CA ASP A 70 34.81 20.83 4.96
C ASP A 70 34.22 21.67 6.11
N PRO A 71 35.04 22.54 6.74
CA PRO A 71 34.55 23.55 7.67
C PRO A 71 33.78 24.70 6.98
N SER A 72 33.56 24.68 5.65
CA SER A 72 33.10 25.86 4.90
C SER A 72 31.58 25.96 4.63
N LYS A 73 30.76 24.99 5.04
CA LYS A 73 29.28 25.04 4.90
C LYS A 73 28.49 24.64 6.15
N ALA A 74 29.10 24.76 7.33
CA ALA A 74 28.48 24.44 8.63
C ALA A 74 27.39 25.43 9.12
N LYS A 75 26.98 26.40 8.28
CA LYS A 75 25.84 27.28 8.56
C LYS A 75 25.07 27.58 7.27
N THR A 76 24.14 26.69 6.91
CA THR A 76 22.94 27.13 6.20
C THR A 76 21.89 27.56 7.22
N THR A 77 21.13 28.59 6.87
CA THR A 77 20.40 29.52 7.72
C THR A 77 19.21 28.96 8.52
N ASN A 78 19.04 27.65 8.65
CA ASN A 78 18.06 27.04 9.55
C ASN A 78 18.64 25.74 10.14
N GLU A 79 18.51 25.58 11.45
CA GLU A 79 19.23 24.66 12.33
C GLU A 79 18.84 23.17 12.17
N GLU A 80 19.17 22.53 11.04
CA GLU A 80 19.01 21.07 10.89
C GLU A 80 20.37 20.34 10.83
N PRO A 81 20.52 19.20 11.54
CA PRO A 81 21.78 18.45 11.55
C PRO A 81 22.05 17.81 10.19
N ARG A 82 23.07 18.31 9.48
CA ARG A 82 23.61 17.68 8.27
C ARG A 82 24.45 16.46 8.66
N LEU A 83 24.03 15.26 8.23
CA LEU A 83 24.78 14.02 8.41
C LEU A 83 25.57 13.73 7.15
N GLY A 84 26.90 13.82 7.21
CA GLY A 84 27.77 13.66 6.04
C GLY A 84 28.96 12.76 6.30
N ALA A 85 29.26 11.87 5.36
CA ALA A 85 30.47 11.05 5.38
C ALA A 85 31.01 10.82 3.97
N ARG A 86 32.28 10.44 3.89
CA ARG A 86 32.88 9.91 2.67
C ARG A 86 32.67 8.39 2.66
N PHE A 87 32.02 7.92 1.61
CA PHE A 87 31.71 6.51 1.39
C PHE A 87 32.64 5.95 0.31
N GLN A 88 33.26 4.83 0.61
CA GLN A 88 34.12 4.09 -0.30
C GLN A 88 33.58 2.67 -0.45
N VAL A 89 33.08 2.34 -1.65
CA VAL A 89 32.60 1.00 -2.00
C VAL A 89 33.64 0.31 -2.90
N PRO A 90 33.88 -1.00 -2.78
CA PRO A 90 34.81 -1.71 -3.65
C PRO A 90 34.47 -1.51 -5.14
N ASP A 91 35.49 -1.35 -5.98
CA ASP A 91 35.37 -1.16 -7.43
C ASP A 91 34.60 0.10 -7.90
N GLU A 92 34.23 1.00 -6.98
CA GLU A 92 33.52 2.26 -7.27
C GLU A 92 34.34 3.49 -6.84
N CYS A 93 34.10 4.64 -7.48
CA CYS A 93 34.78 5.88 -7.11
C CYS A 93 34.24 6.45 -5.78
N PRO A 94 35.08 6.89 -4.82
CA PRO A 94 34.61 7.47 -3.57
C PRO A 94 33.61 8.63 -3.77
N ARG A 95 32.59 8.68 -2.92
CA ARG A 95 31.55 9.71 -2.92
C ARG A 95 31.52 10.41 -1.56
N ILE A 96 31.31 11.72 -1.57
CA ILE A 96 30.89 12.45 -0.36
C ILE A 96 29.37 12.43 -0.37
N VAL A 97 28.75 11.81 0.63
CA VAL A 97 27.29 11.73 0.72
C VAL A 97 26.85 12.51 1.95
N CYS A 98 25.93 13.45 1.75
CA CYS A 98 25.29 14.18 2.83
C CYS A 98 23.80 13.95 2.80
N VAL A 99 23.21 13.67 3.96
CA VAL A 99 21.78 13.46 4.15
C VAL A 99 21.21 14.69 4.85
N GLU A 100 20.20 15.29 4.23
CA GLU A 100 19.38 16.36 4.80
C GLU A 100 17.94 15.90 4.90
N GLU A 101 17.18 16.44 5.85
CA GLU A 101 15.76 16.13 5.99
C GLU A 101 14.89 17.23 5.38
N ALA A 102 13.78 16.82 4.77
CA ALA A 102 12.64 17.70 4.51
C ALA A 102 11.60 17.46 5.61
N TRP A 103 11.82 18.09 6.78
CA TRP A 103 10.91 18.00 7.91
C TRP A 103 9.80 19.07 7.79
N TRP A 104 8.61 18.63 7.42
CA TRP A 104 7.45 19.46 7.12
C TRP A 104 6.43 19.59 8.27
N ASP A 105 6.58 18.89 9.40
CA ASP A 105 5.58 18.92 10.49
C ASP A 105 5.35 20.32 11.06
N GLU A 106 6.38 21.16 11.19
CA GLU A 106 6.24 22.55 11.66
C GLU A 106 5.38 23.43 10.74
N ARG A 107 5.16 23.00 9.49
CA ARG A 107 4.35 23.73 8.52
C ARG A 107 2.86 23.39 8.62
N VAL A 108 2.51 22.39 9.43
CA VAL A 108 1.17 21.83 9.45
C VAL A 108 0.49 22.13 10.78
N ASN A 109 -0.68 22.78 10.70
CA ASN A 109 -1.60 22.82 11.83
C ASN A 109 -2.53 21.61 11.75
N HIS A 110 -2.32 20.62 12.62
CA HIS A 110 -3.18 19.45 12.66
C HIS A 110 -4.63 19.83 12.93
N ALA A 111 -5.54 19.15 12.23
CA ALA A 111 -6.96 19.28 12.48
C ALA A 111 -7.30 18.86 13.93
N LYS A 112 -8.37 19.44 14.49
CA LYS A 112 -8.88 19.00 15.80
C LYS A 112 -9.18 17.50 15.76
N ALA A 113 -8.91 16.79 16.85
CA ALA A 113 -9.07 15.35 16.96
C ALA A 113 -10.42 14.84 16.41
N GLY A 114 -11.54 15.49 16.74
CA GLY A 114 -12.87 15.10 16.24
C GLY A 114 -12.99 15.12 14.70
N ARG A 115 -12.32 16.06 14.02
CA ARG A 115 -12.28 16.11 12.56
C ARG A 115 -11.38 14.99 12.00
N ILE A 116 -10.27 14.67 12.68
CA ILE A 116 -9.42 13.53 12.33
C ILE A 116 -10.23 12.23 12.46
N PHE A 117 -10.94 12.02 13.57
CA PHE A 117 -11.79 10.86 13.78
C PHE A 117 -12.85 10.73 12.67
N ALA A 118 -13.56 11.80 12.34
CA ALA A 118 -14.54 11.78 11.25
C ALA A 118 -13.89 11.39 9.92
N ARG A 119 -12.72 11.96 9.59
CA ARG A 119 -11.98 11.62 8.37
C ARG A 119 -11.58 10.14 8.36
N VAL A 120 -11.00 9.62 9.45
CA VAL A 120 -10.65 8.20 9.59
C VAL A 120 -11.88 7.31 9.40
N PHE A 121 -12.98 7.61 10.10
CA PHE A 121 -14.22 6.87 9.98
C PHE A 121 -14.69 6.78 8.52
N PHE A 122 -14.79 7.91 7.84
CA PHE A 122 -15.33 7.94 6.48
C PHE A 122 -14.43 7.26 5.45
N HIS A 123 -13.12 7.25 5.65
CA HIS A 123 -12.14 6.71 4.69
C HIS A 123 -11.66 5.30 5.01
N LEU A 124 -11.90 4.79 6.23
CA LEU A 124 -11.46 3.47 6.64
C LEU A 124 -11.93 2.35 5.68
N PRO A 125 -13.19 2.33 5.19
CA PRO A 125 -13.61 1.34 4.20
C PRO A 125 -12.79 1.39 2.92
N ILE A 126 -12.42 2.60 2.47
CA ILE A 126 -11.62 2.82 1.26
C ILE A 126 -10.25 2.19 1.43
N PHE A 127 -9.55 2.49 2.54
CA PHE A 127 -8.23 1.94 2.80
C PHE A 127 -8.23 0.42 2.89
N VAL A 128 -9.21 -0.16 3.59
CA VAL A 128 -9.33 -1.60 3.75
C VAL A 128 -9.60 -2.29 2.40
N MET A 129 -10.53 -1.75 1.61
CA MET A 129 -10.85 -2.29 0.29
C MET A 129 -9.69 -2.14 -0.70
N GLN A 130 -9.03 -0.98 -0.73
CA GLN A 130 -7.89 -0.75 -1.62
C GLN A 130 -6.71 -1.64 -1.27
N SER A 131 -6.33 -1.75 0.00
CA SER A 131 -5.26 -2.66 0.41
C SER A 131 -5.60 -4.11 0.03
N ALA A 132 -6.84 -4.54 0.18
CA ALA A 132 -7.26 -5.89 -0.22
C ALA A 132 -7.20 -6.10 -1.74
N ALA A 133 -7.68 -5.13 -2.52
CA ALA A 133 -7.65 -5.17 -3.98
C ALA A 133 -6.21 -5.18 -4.52
N LEU A 134 -5.33 -4.35 -3.96
CA LEU A 134 -3.91 -4.28 -4.33
C LEU A 134 -3.18 -5.58 -3.97
N TRP A 135 -3.50 -6.17 -2.82
CA TRP A 135 -2.98 -7.46 -2.42
C TRP A 135 -3.43 -8.57 -3.38
N ALA A 136 -4.72 -8.61 -3.74
CA ALA A 136 -5.28 -9.56 -4.68
C ALA A 136 -4.68 -9.40 -6.09
N ALA A 137 -4.58 -8.18 -6.61
CA ALA A 137 -4.00 -7.88 -7.91
C ALA A 137 -2.53 -8.32 -8.00
N ARG A 138 -1.75 -8.12 -6.92
CA ARG A 138 -0.36 -8.57 -6.85
C ARG A 138 -0.24 -10.09 -6.88
N HIS A 139 -1.14 -10.80 -6.19
CA HIS A 139 -1.18 -12.26 -6.23
C HIS A 139 -1.58 -12.82 -7.60
N LEU A 140 -2.54 -12.18 -8.28
CA LEU A 140 -2.97 -12.55 -9.64
C LEU A 140 -1.85 -12.31 -10.67
N SER A 141 -1.23 -11.13 -10.65
CA SER A 141 -0.12 -10.78 -11.55
C SER A 141 1.08 -11.74 -11.41
N TYR A 142 1.32 -12.24 -10.20
CA TYR A 142 2.36 -13.25 -9.96
C TYR A 142 2.04 -14.60 -10.62
N LYS A 143 0.76 -15.02 -10.62
CA LYS A 143 0.34 -16.30 -11.21
C LYS A 143 0.53 -16.31 -12.73
N GLU A 144 0.13 -15.23 -13.41
CA GLU A 144 0.28 -15.08 -14.87
C GLU A 144 1.76 -15.13 -15.32
N SER A 145 2.69 -14.57 -14.53
CA SER A 145 4.13 -14.60 -14.83
C SER A 145 4.75 -15.99 -14.78
N LYS A 146 4.07 -16.96 -14.14
CA LYS A 146 4.57 -18.32 -13.90
C LYS A 146 3.95 -19.34 -14.85
N GLU A 147 2.68 -19.17 -15.18
CA GLU A 147 1.95 -20.04 -16.12
C GLU A 147 2.47 -19.93 -17.56
N THR A 148 3.23 -18.88 -17.89
CA THR A 148 3.99 -18.81 -19.14
C THR A 148 5.19 -19.78 -19.20
N LYS A 149 5.54 -20.50 -18.11
CA LYS A 149 6.68 -21.44 -18.08
C LYS A 149 6.38 -22.88 -17.64
N SER A 150 5.19 -23.21 -17.15
CA SER A 150 4.82 -24.60 -16.87
C SER A 150 3.50 -24.94 -17.54
N ALA A 151 3.57 -25.82 -18.54
CA ALA A 151 2.43 -26.40 -19.20
C ALA A 151 1.48 -27.00 -18.16
N TRP A 152 0.21 -26.60 -18.28
CA TRP A 152 -0.92 -27.08 -17.52
C TRP A 152 -1.00 -28.61 -17.54
N SER A 153 -1.11 -29.25 -16.38
CA SER A 153 -1.54 -30.66 -16.27
C SER A 153 -2.73 -30.74 -15.30
N PRO A 154 -3.98 -30.82 -15.80
CA PRO A 154 -5.20 -30.88 -14.99
C PRO A 154 -5.42 -32.21 -14.24
N ASP A 155 -4.45 -33.13 -14.25
CA ASP A 155 -4.72 -34.56 -14.06
C ASP A 155 -4.84 -35.02 -12.60
N SER A 156 -4.90 -34.12 -11.62
CA SER A 156 -5.12 -34.55 -10.23
C SER A 156 -6.07 -33.64 -9.47
N MET A 157 -7.00 -34.25 -8.72
CA MET A 157 -7.91 -33.58 -7.78
C MET A 157 -7.15 -32.70 -6.77
N VAL A 158 -5.92 -33.08 -6.43
CA VAL A 158 -5.00 -32.29 -5.58
C VAL A 158 -4.50 -31.03 -6.29
N GLY A 159 -4.27 -31.08 -7.60
CA GLY A 159 -3.97 -29.91 -8.44
C GLY A 159 -5.14 -28.93 -8.48
N LEU A 160 -6.35 -29.44 -8.73
CA LEU A 160 -7.58 -28.65 -8.71
C LEU A 160 -7.81 -27.98 -7.34
N ILE A 161 -7.62 -28.70 -6.23
CA ILE A 161 -7.75 -28.14 -4.87
C ILE A 161 -6.67 -27.07 -4.61
N LYS A 162 -5.42 -27.32 -5.01
CA LYS A 162 -4.34 -26.34 -4.83
C LYS A 162 -4.57 -25.06 -5.63
N GLU A 163 -5.09 -25.19 -6.85
CA GLU A 163 -5.42 -24.06 -7.72
C GLU A 163 -6.65 -23.31 -7.24
N THR A 164 -7.68 -24.03 -6.81
CA THR A 164 -8.86 -23.47 -6.16
C THR A 164 -8.40 -22.68 -4.93
N VAL A 165 -7.67 -23.27 -3.99
CA VAL A 165 -7.14 -22.55 -2.81
C VAL A 165 -6.24 -21.37 -3.18
N ALA A 166 -5.45 -21.46 -4.26
CA ALA A 166 -4.60 -20.36 -4.74
C ALA A 166 -5.41 -19.21 -5.37
N LEU A 167 -6.52 -19.50 -6.05
CA LEU A 167 -7.45 -18.53 -6.62
C LEU A 167 -8.34 -17.91 -5.52
N TRP A 168 -8.72 -18.72 -4.54
CA TRP A 168 -9.56 -18.32 -3.41
C TRP A 168 -8.78 -17.52 -2.37
N GLY A 169 -7.44 -17.59 -2.28
CA GLY A 169 -6.65 -16.77 -1.35
C GLY A 169 -6.85 -15.26 -1.55
N PRO A 170 -6.63 -14.71 -2.76
CA PRO A 170 -6.96 -13.33 -3.13
C PRO A 170 -8.41 -12.94 -2.84
N VAL A 171 -9.36 -13.79 -3.26
CA VAL A 171 -10.80 -13.59 -3.02
C VAL A 171 -11.12 -13.58 -1.53
N THR A 172 -10.50 -14.48 -0.77
CA THR A 172 -10.62 -14.62 0.68
C THR A 172 -10.05 -13.41 1.41
N ALA A 173 -8.90 -12.87 1.00
CA ALA A 173 -8.37 -11.66 1.61
C ALA A 173 -9.25 -10.45 1.33
N VAL A 174 -9.80 -10.36 0.12
CA VAL A 174 -10.81 -9.35 -0.24
C VAL A 174 -12.06 -9.49 0.64
N VAL A 175 -12.58 -10.71 0.79
CA VAL A 175 -13.72 -11.05 1.68
C VAL A 175 -13.43 -10.77 3.16
N ILE A 176 -12.27 -11.18 3.69
CA ILE A 176 -11.88 -10.94 5.08
C ILE A 176 -11.77 -9.44 5.32
N SER A 177 -11.19 -8.69 4.38
CA SER A 177 -11.17 -7.22 4.43
C SER A 177 -12.58 -6.64 4.41
N TYR A 178 -13.51 -7.23 3.66
CA TYR A 178 -14.94 -6.87 3.72
C TYR A 178 -15.58 -7.17 5.08
N CYS A 179 -15.18 -8.21 5.82
CA CYS A 179 -15.63 -8.44 7.21
C CYS A 179 -14.98 -7.51 8.22
N LEU A 180 -13.67 -7.28 8.05
CA LEU A 180 -12.89 -6.47 8.95
C LEU A 180 -13.32 -5.02 8.86
N SER A 181 -13.73 -4.51 7.69
CA SER A 181 -14.10 -3.11 7.55
C SER A 181 -15.30 -2.70 8.44
N PRO A 182 -16.47 -3.36 8.39
CA PRO A 182 -17.58 -3.12 9.30
C PRO A 182 -17.21 -3.36 10.77
N LEU A 183 -16.43 -4.40 11.07
CA LEU A 183 -16.01 -4.69 12.44
C LEU A 183 -15.08 -3.59 12.99
N LEU A 184 -14.09 -3.16 12.22
CA LEU A 184 -13.18 -2.07 12.57
C LEU A 184 -13.93 -0.75 12.69
N VAL A 185 -14.93 -0.51 11.83
CA VAL A 185 -15.87 0.61 11.94
C VAL A 185 -16.66 0.53 13.24
N LEU A 186 -17.23 -0.63 13.59
CA LEU A 186 -17.99 -0.83 14.83
C LEU A 186 -17.11 -0.65 16.06
N LEU A 187 -15.89 -1.20 16.03
CA LEU A 187 -14.90 -1.01 17.09
C LEU A 187 -14.49 0.47 17.21
N PHE A 188 -14.34 1.16 16.08
CA PHE A 188 -14.05 2.58 16.05
C PHE A 188 -15.21 3.41 16.63
N VAL A 189 -16.46 3.11 16.24
CA VAL A 189 -17.65 3.77 16.81
C VAL A 189 -17.79 3.45 18.29
N ALA A 190 -17.57 2.20 18.71
CA ALA A 190 -17.58 1.80 20.11
C ALA A 190 -16.44 2.45 20.91
N SER A 191 -15.36 2.86 20.26
CA SER A 191 -14.27 3.62 20.89
C SER A 191 -14.60 5.11 21.09
N LEU A 192 -15.60 5.67 20.39
CA LEU A 192 -16.01 7.08 20.55
C LEU A 192 -16.50 7.40 21.98
N PRO A 193 -17.40 6.60 22.61
CA PRO A 193 -17.78 6.80 24.00
C PRO A 193 -16.59 6.75 24.95
N VAL A 194 -15.64 5.84 24.74
CA VAL A 194 -14.41 5.72 25.54
C VAL A 194 -13.56 6.97 25.39
N TYR A 195 -13.42 7.47 24.16
CA TYR A 195 -12.72 8.73 23.88
C TYR A 195 -13.41 9.93 24.56
N MET A 196 -14.74 10.02 24.51
CA MET A 196 -15.50 11.08 25.19
C MET A 196 -15.36 10.97 26.71
N LEU A 197 -15.34 9.77 27.27
CA LEU A 197 -15.12 9.53 28.69
C LEU A 197 -13.72 10.01 29.12
N ILE A 198 -12.70 9.74 28.31
CA ILE A 198 -11.32 10.17 28.57
C ILE A 198 -11.22 11.71 28.53
N TRP A 199 -11.89 12.34 27.56
CA TRP A 199 -11.96 13.80 27.46
C TRP A 199 -12.68 14.43 28.66
N LEU A 200 -13.78 13.81 29.12
CA LEU A 200 -14.48 14.20 30.33
C LEU A 200 -13.58 14.06 31.58
N PHE A 201 -12.82 12.96 31.69
CA PHE A 201 -11.89 12.76 32.81
C PHE A 201 -10.69 13.71 32.80
N GLN A 202 -10.24 14.18 31.63
CA GLN A 202 -9.29 15.28 31.53
C GLN A 202 -9.86 16.58 32.08
N ALA A 203 -11.11 16.91 31.74
CA ALA A 203 -11.80 18.09 32.27
C ALA A 203 -11.97 18.02 33.80
N LEU A 204 -12.10 16.81 34.34
CA LEU A 204 -12.20 16.55 35.79
C LEU A 204 -10.84 16.48 36.51
N GLY A 205 -9.72 16.66 35.80
CA GLY A 205 -8.40 16.93 36.40
C GLY A 205 -7.59 15.73 36.89
N SER A 206 -8.04 14.48 36.69
CA SER A 206 -7.31 13.27 37.14
C SER A 206 -5.96 13.09 36.43
N GLN A 207 -4.89 12.83 37.19
CA GLN A 207 -3.53 12.66 36.66
C GLN A 207 -3.39 11.42 35.75
N SER A 208 -4.11 10.34 36.07
CA SER A 208 -4.15 9.12 35.25
C SER A 208 -4.85 9.38 33.91
N ALA A 209 -5.90 10.19 33.91
CA ALA A 209 -6.64 10.56 32.71
C ALA A 209 -5.82 11.48 31.80
N ARG A 210 -5.01 12.38 32.38
CA ARG A 210 -4.05 13.20 31.61
C ARG A 210 -3.06 12.33 30.83
N ARG A 211 -2.43 11.34 31.48
CA ARG A 211 -1.48 10.43 30.81
C ARG A 211 -2.10 9.63 29.65
N VAL A 212 -3.30 9.10 29.85
CA VAL A 212 -4.02 8.34 28.81
C VAL A 212 -4.41 9.25 27.65
N ALA A 213 -4.83 10.46 27.95
CA ALA A 213 -5.24 11.40 26.93
C ALA A 213 -4.06 12.03 26.17
N ASP A 214 -2.90 12.20 26.82
CA ASP A 214 -1.65 12.57 26.15
C ASP A 214 -1.24 11.46 25.17
N LEU A 215 -1.31 10.18 25.58
CA LEU A 215 -1.05 9.04 24.68
C LEU A 215 -2.03 9.03 23.49
N ILE A 216 -3.31 9.26 23.73
CA ILE A 216 -4.32 9.32 22.67
C ILE A 216 -4.11 10.53 21.77
N ARG A 217 -3.72 11.69 22.31
CA ARG A 217 -3.38 12.87 21.53
C ARG A 217 -2.21 12.57 20.59
N VAL A 218 -1.15 11.93 21.07
CA VAL A 218 -0.01 11.51 20.25
C VAL A 218 -0.49 10.59 19.11
N VAL A 219 -1.26 9.54 19.42
CA VAL A 219 -1.70 8.57 18.40
C VAL A 219 -2.70 9.18 17.40
N VAL A 220 -3.67 9.98 17.87
CA VAL A 220 -4.78 10.46 17.04
C VAL A 220 -4.45 11.77 16.35
N VAL A 221 -3.89 12.73 17.08
CA VAL A 221 -3.65 14.07 16.54
C VAL A 221 -2.33 14.11 15.81
N GLU A 222 -1.29 13.50 16.39
CA GLU A 222 0.04 13.55 15.80
C GLU A 222 0.15 12.44 14.74
N THR A 223 0.04 11.15 15.07
CA THR A 223 0.20 10.09 14.04
C THR A 223 -0.90 10.08 12.96
N LEU A 224 -2.19 10.09 13.35
CA LEU A 224 -3.28 10.05 12.36
C LEU A 224 -3.54 11.42 11.71
N GLY A 225 -3.18 12.52 12.37
CA GLY A 225 -3.32 13.87 11.81
C GLY A 225 -2.37 14.13 10.65
N ASP A 226 -1.16 13.57 10.67
CA ASP A 226 -0.16 13.66 9.58
C ASP A 226 -0.73 13.19 8.23
N ILE A 227 -1.45 12.06 8.24
CA ILE A 227 -2.12 11.51 7.05
C ILE A 227 -3.09 12.54 6.47
N TRP A 228 -3.86 13.20 7.34
CA TRP A 228 -4.93 14.10 6.91
C TRP A 228 -4.45 15.48 6.52
N ALA A 229 -3.31 15.92 7.03
CA ALA A 229 -2.64 17.12 6.56
C ALA A 229 -2.17 16.95 5.11
N TYR A 230 -1.65 15.76 4.78
CA TYR A 230 -1.22 15.44 3.42
C TYR A 230 -2.37 15.27 2.42
N VAL A 231 -3.47 14.64 2.84
CA VAL A 231 -4.65 14.41 2.00
C VAL A 231 -5.44 15.69 1.74
N ASP A 232 -5.34 16.67 2.63
CA ASP A 232 -5.94 17.99 2.44
C ASP A 232 -5.26 18.70 1.26
N PRO A 233 -5.98 19.11 0.20
CA PRO A 233 -5.35 19.68 -0.99
C PRO A 233 -4.49 20.91 -0.71
N VAL A 234 -4.95 21.80 0.19
CA VAL A 234 -4.25 23.06 0.46
C VAL A 234 -2.95 22.77 1.24
N THR A 235 -3.07 22.08 2.37
CA THR A 235 -1.91 21.76 3.21
C THR A 235 -0.96 20.79 2.51
N GLY A 236 -1.48 19.81 1.76
CA GLY A 236 -0.68 18.87 0.98
C GLY A 236 0.17 19.56 -0.11
N ASP A 237 -0.37 20.59 -0.76
CA ASP A 237 0.37 21.36 -1.77
C ASP A 237 1.41 22.29 -1.13
N GLU A 238 1.12 22.90 0.03
CA GLU A 238 2.10 23.66 0.81
C GLU A 238 3.30 22.79 1.23
N ILE A 239 3.03 21.59 1.75
CA ILE A 239 4.08 20.61 2.10
C ILE A 239 4.89 20.24 0.86
N LEU A 240 4.23 19.98 -0.27
CA LEU A 240 4.90 19.62 -1.51
C LEU A 240 5.82 20.74 -2.00
N GLN A 241 5.35 21.99 -2.01
CA GLN A 241 6.16 23.14 -2.42
C GLN A 241 7.39 23.32 -1.51
N PHE A 242 7.25 23.06 -0.22
CA PHE A 242 8.40 23.04 0.71
C PHE A 242 9.43 21.96 0.31
N VAL A 243 9.00 20.74 0.02
CA VAL A 243 9.91 19.66 -0.42
C VAL A 243 10.58 20.02 -1.75
N VAL A 244 9.84 20.58 -2.71
CA VAL A 244 10.37 21.06 -4.00
C VAL A 244 11.41 22.16 -3.79
N GLN A 245 11.14 23.12 -2.89
CA GLN A 245 12.06 24.19 -2.56
C GLN A 245 13.35 23.66 -1.91
N ARG A 246 13.25 22.74 -0.94
CA ARG A 246 14.42 22.09 -0.31
C ARG A 246 15.24 21.31 -1.32
N HIS A 247 14.59 20.60 -2.26
CA HIS A 247 15.28 19.94 -3.36
C HIS A 247 16.06 20.93 -4.22
N GLN A 248 15.44 22.03 -4.64
CA GLN A 248 16.10 23.07 -5.43
C GLN A 248 17.31 23.68 -4.71
N GLN A 249 17.19 23.96 -3.41
CA GLN A 249 18.30 24.43 -2.57
C GLN A 249 19.44 23.42 -2.54
N MET A 250 19.12 22.14 -2.31
CA MET A 250 20.12 21.07 -2.26
C MET A 250 20.86 20.95 -3.60
N ARG A 251 20.19 21.11 -4.74
CA ARG A 251 20.86 21.08 -6.05
C ARG A 251 21.89 22.20 -6.26
N ALA A 252 21.79 23.30 -5.54
CA ALA A 252 22.81 24.36 -5.59
C ALA A 252 24.10 23.96 -4.85
N ASP A 253 23.99 23.05 -3.89
CA ASP A 253 25.08 22.65 -2.99
C ASP A 253 25.79 21.36 -3.39
N TYR A 254 25.11 20.47 -4.13
CA TYR A 254 25.58 19.12 -4.46
C TYR A 254 25.61 18.87 -5.97
N ASP A 255 26.50 17.98 -6.41
CA ASP A 255 26.67 17.66 -7.83
C ASP A 255 25.53 16.74 -8.33
N GLU A 256 25.05 15.87 -7.45
CA GLU A 256 23.88 15.03 -7.66
C GLU A 256 22.94 15.10 -6.45
N VAL A 257 21.63 15.07 -6.68
CA VAL A 257 20.62 15.01 -5.60
C VAL A 257 19.70 13.81 -5.81
N ILE A 258 19.53 13.04 -4.74
CA ILE A 258 18.64 11.88 -4.67
C ILE A 258 17.49 12.21 -3.72
N LEU A 259 16.25 12.00 -4.18
CA LEU A 259 15.08 12.11 -3.32
C LEU A 259 14.76 10.75 -2.73
N VAL A 260 14.68 10.67 -1.41
CA VAL A 260 14.39 9.45 -0.67
C VAL A 260 13.19 9.70 0.22
N GLY A 261 12.23 8.78 0.26
CA GLY A 261 11.12 8.92 1.19
C GLY A 261 10.64 7.57 1.73
N HIS A 262 10.08 7.62 2.94
CA HIS A 262 9.41 6.48 3.58
C HIS A 262 7.91 6.73 3.74
N SER A 263 7.07 5.73 3.48
CA SER A 263 5.62 5.83 3.64
C SER A 263 5.03 7.03 2.86
N GLN A 264 4.38 7.98 3.52
CA GLN A 264 3.89 9.24 2.95
C GLN A 264 5.02 10.11 2.37
N GLY A 265 6.19 10.14 3.01
CA GLY A 265 7.35 10.86 2.50
C GLY A 265 7.80 10.34 1.14
N ALA A 266 7.59 9.05 0.85
CA ALA A 266 7.87 8.48 -0.47
C ALA A 266 6.96 9.05 -1.55
N ASP A 267 5.67 9.21 -1.28
CA ASP A 267 4.72 9.81 -2.25
C ASP A 267 4.95 11.32 -2.41
N LEU A 268 5.31 12.03 -1.33
CA LEU A 268 5.74 13.44 -1.40
C LEU A 268 6.99 13.61 -2.25
N ALA A 269 8.02 12.78 -2.04
CA ALA A 269 9.23 12.78 -2.86
C ALA A 269 8.93 12.46 -4.33
N ARG A 270 8.00 11.52 -4.60
CA ARG A 270 7.54 11.20 -5.96
C ARG A 270 6.92 12.42 -6.64
N ARG A 271 6.00 13.09 -5.95
CA ARG A 271 5.34 14.32 -6.43
C ARG A 271 6.35 15.45 -6.65
N ALA A 272 7.32 15.59 -5.76
CA ALA A 272 8.40 16.57 -5.91
C ALA A 272 9.29 16.29 -7.13
N CYS A 273 9.43 15.03 -7.56
CA CYS A 273 10.08 14.67 -8.83
C CYS A 273 9.28 15.11 -10.06
N LEU A 274 7.95 15.19 -9.96
CA LEU A 274 7.05 15.54 -11.06
C LEU A 274 6.92 17.06 -11.20
N GLU A 275 6.78 17.79 -10.08
CA GLU A 275 6.60 19.25 -10.09
C GLU A 275 7.93 20.02 -10.09
N GLY A 276 8.98 19.44 -9.50
CA GLY A 276 10.29 20.05 -9.37
C GLY A 276 11.27 19.70 -10.50
N PRO A 277 12.51 20.22 -10.43
CA PRO A 277 13.57 19.76 -11.33
C PRO A 277 13.82 18.25 -11.15
N ALA A 278 14.09 17.50 -12.22
CA ALA A 278 14.27 16.04 -12.12
C ALA A 278 15.54 15.67 -11.31
N PRO A 279 15.44 14.92 -10.19
CA PRO A 279 16.61 14.51 -9.41
C PRO A 279 17.46 13.48 -10.16
N ALA A 280 18.65 13.20 -9.64
CA ALA A 280 19.53 12.15 -10.18
C ALA A 280 18.89 10.75 -10.02
N ALA A 281 18.16 10.54 -8.92
CA ALA A 281 17.48 9.30 -8.58
C ALA A 281 16.32 9.56 -7.61
N TYR A 282 15.36 8.64 -7.60
CA TYR A 282 14.27 8.57 -6.62
C TYR A 282 14.28 7.21 -5.92
N VAL A 283 14.19 7.20 -4.60
CA VAL A 283 14.09 5.97 -3.79
C VAL A 283 12.85 6.02 -2.91
N ALA A 284 11.95 5.07 -3.13
CA ALA A 284 10.73 4.89 -2.37
C ALA A 284 10.87 3.72 -1.41
N VAL A 285 10.70 3.93 -0.10
CA VAL A 285 10.77 2.86 0.90
C VAL A 285 9.41 2.70 1.58
N GLY A 286 8.80 1.52 1.50
CA GLY A 286 7.49 1.27 2.10
C GLY A 286 6.41 2.25 1.64
N SER A 287 6.45 2.71 0.38
CA SER A 287 5.53 3.74 -0.11
C SER A 287 4.07 3.30 -0.05
N GLY A 288 3.22 4.15 0.53
CA GLY A 288 1.76 4.00 0.56
C GLY A 288 1.03 4.70 -0.59
N HIS A 289 1.71 4.93 -1.71
CA HIS A 289 1.23 5.74 -2.83
C HIS A 289 -0.21 5.44 -3.24
N HIS A 290 -0.59 4.17 -3.42
CA HIS A 290 -1.94 3.84 -3.90
C HIS A 290 -3.03 4.14 -2.87
N GLN A 291 -2.79 3.86 -1.59
CA GLN A 291 -3.70 4.18 -0.50
C GLN A 291 -3.85 5.70 -0.34
N LEU A 292 -2.73 6.42 -0.41
CA LEU A 292 -2.69 7.88 -0.32
C LEU A 292 -3.35 8.55 -1.53
N LEU A 293 -3.15 8.01 -2.74
CA LEU A 293 -3.87 8.40 -3.94
C LEU A 293 -5.37 8.18 -3.77
N GLY A 294 -5.76 7.04 -3.19
CA GLY A 294 -7.15 6.74 -2.84
C GLY A 294 -7.77 7.81 -1.95
N ALA A 295 -7.06 8.19 -0.89
CA ALA A 295 -7.50 9.22 0.05
C ALA A 295 -7.57 10.62 -0.60
N ARG A 296 -6.60 11.00 -1.44
CA ARG A 296 -6.63 12.26 -2.22
C ARG A 296 -7.74 12.26 -3.27
N THR A 297 -8.05 11.10 -3.83
CA THR A 297 -9.16 10.93 -4.79
C THR A 297 -10.51 11.06 -4.09
N SER A 298 -10.68 10.48 -2.90
CA SER A 298 -11.92 10.63 -2.14
C SER A 298 -12.10 12.02 -1.54
N SER A 299 -11.02 12.73 -1.20
CA SER A 299 -11.11 14.12 -0.73
C SER A 299 -11.57 15.08 -1.83
N THR A 300 -11.19 14.83 -3.08
CA THR A 300 -11.64 15.61 -4.26
C THR A 300 -13.01 15.16 -4.79
N ASN A 301 -13.40 13.90 -4.54
CA ASN A 301 -14.67 13.32 -4.97
C ASN A 301 -15.48 12.87 -3.74
N VAL A 302 -16.00 13.81 -2.95
CA VAL A 302 -16.69 13.52 -1.68
C VAL A 302 -17.89 12.56 -1.82
N TRP A 303 -18.50 12.49 -3.01
CA TRP A 303 -19.59 11.53 -3.32
C TRP A 303 -19.12 10.07 -3.35
N LEU A 304 -17.81 9.81 -3.43
CA LEU A 304 -17.25 8.47 -3.31
C LEU A 304 -17.45 7.90 -1.91
N LEU A 305 -17.48 8.74 -0.87
CA LEU A 305 -17.66 8.29 0.51
C LEU A 305 -18.94 7.46 0.68
N PRO A 306 -20.16 7.96 0.37
CA PRO A 306 -21.37 7.16 0.47
C PRO A 306 -21.36 5.94 -0.45
N VAL A 307 -20.71 6.01 -1.62
CA VAL A 307 -20.56 4.83 -2.51
C VAL A 307 -19.74 3.75 -1.84
N TYR A 308 -18.55 4.07 -1.31
CA TYR A 308 -17.72 3.11 -0.59
C TYR A 308 -18.36 2.62 0.71
N TRP A 309 -19.23 3.42 1.33
CA TRP A 309 -20.04 2.99 2.49
C TRP A 309 -21.23 2.12 2.11
N SER A 310 -21.73 2.20 0.88
CA SER A 310 -22.74 1.27 0.39
C SER A 310 -22.17 -0.13 0.18
N PHE A 311 -20.88 -0.26 -0.16
CA PHE A 311 -20.22 -1.56 -0.33
C PHE A 311 -20.32 -2.49 0.90
N PRO A 312 -19.95 -2.08 2.13
CA PRO A 312 -20.05 -2.95 3.31
C PRO A 312 -21.48 -3.32 3.71
N VAL A 313 -22.51 -2.70 3.13
CA VAL A 313 -23.93 -3.04 3.37
C VAL A 313 -24.49 -3.87 2.21
N VAL A 314 -24.28 -3.42 0.98
CA VAL A 314 -24.79 -4.07 -0.23
C VAL A 314 -24.06 -5.39 -0.52
N MET A 315 -22.75 -5.50 -0.26
CA MET A 315 -22.00 -6.73 -0.51
C MET A 315 -22.44 -7.89 0.40
N PRO A 316 -22.60 -7.73 1.74
CA PRO A 316 -23.14 -8.80 2.57
C PRO A 316 -24.53 -9.25 2.16
N LEU A 317 -25.43 -8.30 1.85
CA LEU A 317 -26.77 -8.61 1.34
C LEU A 317 -26.70 -9.37 0.02
N PHE A 318 -25.83 -8.94 -0.91
CA PHE A 318 -25.61 -9.62 -2.18
C PHE A 318 -25.04 -11.03 -1.97
N ILE A 319 -24.04 -11.20 -1.10
CA ILE A 319 -23.45 -12.51 -0.80
C ILE A 319 -24.49 -13.41 -0.16
N TRP A 320 -25.24 -12.93 0.84
CA TRP A 320 -26.32 -13.70 1.46
C TRP A 320 -27.38 -14.09 0.45
N TRP A 321 -27.83 -13.14 -0.37
CA TRP A 321 -28.81 -13.39 -1.41
C TRP A 321 -28.27 -14.40 -2.43
N TYR A 322 -27.05 -14.22 -2.93
CA TYR A 322 -26.43 -15.10 -3.93
C TYR A 322 -26.17 -16.51 -3.38
N THR A 323 -25.70 -16.66 -2.15
CA THR A 323 -25.47 -17.98 -1.55
C THR A 323 -26.77 -18.68 -1.22
N SER A 324 -27.74 -17.97 -0.63
CA SER A 324 -29.06 -18.51 -0.33
C SER A 324 -29.83 -18.85 -1.61
N PHE A 325 -29.70 -18.03 -2.65
CA PHE A 325 -30.22 -18.29 -3.99
C PHE A 325 -29.52 -19.49 -4.64
N SER A 326 -28.19 -19.54 -4.67
CA SER A 326 -27.48 -20.63 -5.33
C SER A 326 -27.76 -21.97 -4.66
N ILE A 327 -27.77 -22.01 -3.33
CA ILE A 327 -28.08 -23.23 -2.56
C ILE A 327 -29.57 -23.58 -2.69
N GLY A 328 -30.45 -22.59 -2.55
CA GLY A 328 -31.90 -22.76 -2.64
C GLY A 328 -32.35 -23.18 -4.04
N ALA A 329 -31.84 -22.54 -5.09
CA ALA A 329 -32.13 -22.88 -6.49
C ALA A 329 -31.61 -24.28 -6.84
N ILE A 330 -30.42 -24.68 -6.37
CA ILE A 330 -29.95 -26.06 -6.55
C ILE A 330 -30.89 -27.05 -5.86
N GLY A 331 -31.33 -26.74 -4.64
CA GLY A 331 -32.30 -27.55 -3.89
C GLY A 331 -33.65 -27.65 -4.60
N ASP A 332 -34.21 -26.52 -5.04
CA ASP A 332 -35.48 -26.41 -5.76
C ASP A 332 -35.42 -27.16 -7.10
N ILE A 333 -34.33 -27.01 -7.86
CA ILE A 333 -34.09 -27.74 -9.12
C ILE A 333 -33.98 -29.24 -8.84
N PHE A 334 -33.24 -29.65 -7.81
CA PHE A 334 -33.09 -31.07 -7.47
C PHE A 334 -34.42 -31.69 -7.03
N ALA A 335 -35.18 -30.99 -6.17
CA ALA A 335 -36.50 -31.42 -5.73
C ALA A 335 -37.49 -31.51 -6.89
N GLN A 336 -37.47 -30.54 -7.81
CA GLN A 336 -38.30 -30.54 -9.00
C GLN A 336 -37.95 -31.69 -9.94
N VAL A 337 -36.66 -31.90 -10.24
CA VAL A 337 -36.18 -33.02 -11.07
C VAL A 337 -36.55 -34.37 -10.46
N LEU A 338 -36.44 -34.52 -9.13
CA LEU A 338 -36.84 -35.74 -8.43
C LEU A 338 -38.35 -35.96 -8.52
N THR A 339 -39.15 -34.90 -8.37
CA THR A 339 -40.61 -34.94 -8.48
C THR A 339 -41.04 -35.32 -9.89
N ASP A 340 -40.41 -34.74 -10.91
CA ASP A 340 -40.68 -35.03 -12.31
C ASP A 340 -40.25 -36.46 -12.69
N LEU A 341 -39.14 -36.96 -12.14
CA LEU A 341 -38.71 -38.36 -12.30
C LEU A 341 -39.69 -39.35 -11.68
N VAL A 342 -40.16 -39.07 -10.45
CA VAL A 342 -41.16 -39.91 -9.77
C VAL A 342 -42.48 -39.90 -10.53
N SER A 343 -42.95 -38.72 -10.95
CA SER A 343 -44.16 -38.58 -11.77
C SER A 343 -44.04 -39.35 -13.08
N PHE A 344 -42.94 -39.15 -13.81
CA PHE A 344 -42.71 -39.84 -15.08
C PHE A 344 -42.66 -41.37 -14.92
N TYR A 345 -42.06 -41.86 -13.85
CA TYR A 345 -42.01 -43.30 -13.56
C TYR A 345 -43.39 -43.88 -13.20
N VAL A 346 -44.25 -43.11 -12.51
CA VAL A 346 -45.57 -43.56 -12.05
C VAL A 346 -46.67 -43.40 -13.10
N SER A 347 -46.68 -42.29 -13.84
CA SER A 347 -47.77 -41.92 -14.76
C SER A 347 -47.32 -41.72 -16.21
N GLY A 348 -46.02 -41.72 -16.52
CA GLY A 348 -45.49 -41.40 -17.84
C GLY A 348 -45.52 -39.91 -18.20
N GLU A 349 -45.93 -39.05 -17.28
CA GLU A 349 -46.08 -37.61 -17.48
C GLU A 349 -45.22 -36.80 -16.51
N VAL A 350 -44.75 -35.63 -16.98
CA VAL A 350 -44.03 -34.65 -16.16
C VAL A 350 -45.04 -33.85 -15.34
N ALA A 351 -44.78 -33.68 -14.03
CA ALA A 351 -45.75 -33.09 -13.11
C ALA A 351 -46.00 -31.60 -13.40
N ASP A 352 -44.95 -30.84 -13.73
CA ASP A 352 -45.07 -29.44 -14.15
C ASP A 352 -43.94 -29.03 -15.13
N PRO A 353 -44.21 -29.00 -16.45
CA PRO A 353 -43.22 -28.63 -17.46
C PRO A 353 -42.67 -27.20 -17.31
N TRP A 354 -43.38 -26.31 -16.60
CA TRP A 354 -43.02 -24.91 -16.43
C TRP A 354 -42.39 -24.58 -15.08
N ALA A 355 -42.25 -25.56 -14.18
CA ALA A 355 -41.68 -25.36 -12.85
C ALA A 355 -40.27 -24.76 -12.92
N LEU A 356 -39.39 -25.33 -13.75
CA LEU A 356 -38.01 -24.86 -13.92
C LEU A 356 -37.94 -23.44 -14.52
N PHE A 357 -38.87 -23.10 -15.42
CA PHE A 357 -38.96 -21.76 -16.00
C PHE A 357 -39.45 -20.73 -14.97
N ARG A 358 -40.44 -21.08 -14.15
CA ARG A 358 -40.94 -20.23 -13.06
C ARG A 358 -39.88 -20.00 -11.99
N LEU A 359 -39.13 -21.05 -11.62
CA LEU A 359 -37.99 -20.95 -10.72
C LEU A 359 -36.90 -20.02 -11.27
N SER A 360 -36.68 -20.03 -12.59
CA SER A 360 -35.70 -19.15 -13.25
C SER A 360 -36.13 -17.68 -13.29
N ILE A 361 -37.44 -17.39 -13.32
CA ILE A 361 -37.97 -16.02 -13.44
C ILE A 361 -38.29 -15.37 -12.09
N ARG A 362 -38.65 -16.16 -11.07
CA ARG A 362 -39.01 -15.70 -9.71
C ARG A 362 -38.08 -14.60 -9.19
N ASP A 363 -36.79 -14.79 -9.41
CA ASP A 363 -35.73 -13.96 -8.81
C ASP A 363 -35.12 -12.95 -9.81
N THR A 364 -35.68 -12.85 -11.03
CA THR A 364 -35.27 -11.86 -12.05
C THR A 364 -35.30 -10.41 -11.55
N PRO A 365 -36.32 -9.95 -10.79
CA PRO A 365 -36.33 -8.59 -10.28
C PRO A 365 -35.13 -8.26 -9.38
N VAL A 366 -34.68 -9.21 -8.56
CA VAL A 366 -33.53 -9.01 -7.66
C VAL A 366 -32.22 -9.00 -8.45
N ILE A 367 -32.08 -9.90 -9.44
CA ILE A 367 -30.93 -9.89 -10.36
C ILE A 367 -30.82 -8.54 -11.08
N LEU A 368 -31.94 -8.04 -11.62
CA LEU A 368 -31.98 -6.75 -12.33
C LEU A 368 -31.67 -5.58 -11.40
N LEU A 369 -32.16 -5.62 -10.14
CA LEU A 369 -31.82 -4.61 -9.14
C LEU A 369 -30.32 -4.61 -8.84
N MET A 370 -29.73 -5.78 -8.58
CA MET A 370 -28.30 -5.91 -8.30
C MET A 370 -27.46 -5.47 -9.49
N LEU A 371 -27.82 -5.88 -10.70
CA LEU A 371 -27.17 -5.41 -11.92
C LEU A 371 -27.28 -3.90 -12.05
N GLY A 372 -28.43 -3.30 -11.73
CA GLY A 372 -28.62 -1.86 -11.68
C GLY A 372 -27.69 -1.17 -10.70
N VAL A 373 -27.52 -1.71 -9.49
CA VAL A 373 -26.58 -1.19 -8.48
C VAL A 373 -25.12 -1.30 -8.97
N PHE A 374 -24.72 -2.44 -9.54
CA PHE A 374 -23.39 -2.63 -10.09
C PHE A 374 -23.11 -1.69 -11.26
N LEU A 375 -24.06 -1.53 -12.19
CA LEU A 375 -23.96 -0.59 -13.29
C LEU A 375 -23.89 0.84 -12.77
N ALA A 376 -24.69 1.21 -11.77
CA ALA A 376 -24.62 2.53 -11.15
C ALA A 376 -23.23 2.77 -10.55
N TRP A 377 -22.66 1.83 -9.80
CA TRP A 377 -21.29 1.91 -9.31
C TRP A 377 -20.28 2.05 -10.45
N PHE A 378 -20.41 1.27 -11.53
CA PHE A 378 -19.53 1.35 -12.70
C PHE A 378 -19.59 2.72 -13.40
N PHE A 379 -20.79 3.27 -13.61
CA PHE A 379 -20.93 4.61 -14.19
C PHE A 379 -20.43 5.70 -13.25
N LEU A 380 -20.61 5.53 -11.94
CA LEU A 380 -20.08 6.43 -10.94
C LEU A 380 -18.56 6.38 -10.91
N THR A 381 -17.92 5.21 -10.95
CA THR A 381 -16.45 5.10 -11.00
C THR A 381 -15.88 5.75 -12.27
N GLY A 382 -16.60 5.72 -13.39
CA GLY A 382 -16.23 6.46 -14.61
C GLY A 382 -16.23 7.99 -14.47
N LYS A 383 -16.82 8.55 -13.40
CA LYS A 383 -16.82 9.99 -13.10
C LYS A 383 -15.75 10.41 -12.09
N ILE A 384 -14.91 9.47 -11.64
CA ILE A 384 -13.83 9.76 -10.68
C ILE A 384 -12.84 10.72 -11.30
N ARG A 385 -12.58 11.84 -10.60
CA ARG A 385 -11.49 12.75 -10.92
C ARG A 385 -10.26 12.35 -10.13
N TYR A 386 -9.27 11.80 -10.81
CA TYR A 386 -7.98 11.50 -10.19
C TYR A 386 -7.15 12.79 -10.06
N PRO A 387 -6.32 12.91 -9.01
CA PRO A 387 -5.25 13.90 -8.98
C PRO A 387 -4.38 13.78 -10.24
N ALA A 388 -3.98 14.92 -10.82
CA ALA A 388 -3.25 14.96 -12.10
C ALA A 388 -1.93 14.16 -12.04
N ASP A 389 -1.26 14.20 -10.89
CA ASP A 389 -0.01 13.50 -10.61
C ASP A 389 -0.21 12.02 -10.22
N GLY A 390 -1.45 11.55 -10.14
CA GLY A 390 -1.79 10.29 -9.46
C GLY A 390 -1.31 9.02 -10.17
N LEU A 391 -1.21 9.04 -11.50
CA LEU A 391 -0.81 7.88 -12.31
C LEU A 391 0.56 8.05 -12.97
N GLU A 392 1.23 9.18 -12.71
CA GLU A 392 2.49 9.52 -13.34
C GLU A 392 3.68 8.92 -12.59
N SER A 393 4.61 8.32 -13.36
CA SER A 393 5.89 7.86 -12.83
C SER A 393 6.90 9.02 -12.82
N PRO A 394 7.81 9.08 -11.83
CA PRO A 394 8.89 10.06 -11.81
C PRO A 394 9.71 10.06 -13.12
N PRO A 395 10.18 11.22 -13.60
CA PRO A 395 10.98 11.32 -14.83
C PRO A 395 12.45 10.87 -14.65
N CYS A 396 12.79 10.24 -13.53
CA CYS A 396 14.15 9.85 -13.14
C CYS A 396 14.23 8.35 -12.81
N PRO A 397 15.46 7.76 -12.78
CA PRO A 397 15.65 6.40 -12.31
C PRO A 397 15.06 6.21 -10.90
N SER A 398 14.22 5.18 -10.75
CA SER A 398 13.40 4.97 -9.56
C SER A 398 13.66 3.59 -8.97
N TRP A 399 13.97 3.55 -7.68
CA TRP A 399 14.12 2.32 -6.90
C TRP A 399 13.06 2.25 -5.82
N ILE A 400 12.46 1.07 -5.62
CA ILE A 400 11.36 0.87 -4.69
C ILE A 400 11.68 -0.30 -3.77
N VAL A 401 11.66 -0.06 -2.47
CA VAL A 401 11.78 -1.07 -1.43
C VAL A 401 10.41 -1.30 -0.82
N ARG A 402 9.90 -2.53 -0.86
CA ARG A 402 8.58 -2.85 -0.32
C ARG A 402 8.53 -4.24 0.29
N SER A 403 7.64 -4.45 1.24
CA SER A 403 7.38 -5.75 1.83
C SER A 403 6.00 -6.25 1.37
N PRO A 404 5.85 -7.54 1.05
CA PRO A 404 4.54 -8.10 0.72
C PRO A 404 3.66 -8.29 1.97
N TRP A 405 4.23 -8.10 3.15
CA TRP A 405 3.55 -8.20 4.45
C TRP A 405 3.26 -6.83 5.05
N ASP A 406 3.66 -5.76 4.37
CA ASP A 406 3.31 -4.41 4.73
C ASP A 406 1.95 -4.05 4.10
N PRO A 407 0.88 -3.88 4.89
CA PRO A 407 -0.46 -3.60 4.38
C PRO A 407 -0.61 -2.18 3.80
N VAL A 408 0.39 -1.32 4.03
CA VAL A 408 0.41 0.07 3.56
C VAL A 408 1.23 0.17 2.27
N SER A 409 2.28 -0.65 2.09
CA SER A 409 3.09 -0.65 0.86
C SER A 409 2.68 -1.72 -0.17
N LEU A 410 1.37 -1.77 -0.41
CA LEU A 410 0.77 -2.64 -1.41
C LEU A 410 0.59 -1.84 -2.71
N GLY A 411 1.21 -2.30 -3.80
CA GLY A 411 1.14 -1.62 -5.08
C GLY A 411 1.60 -2.49 -6.23
N THR A 412 1.10 -2.22 -7.44
CA THR A 412 1.63 -2.79 -8.67
C THR A 412 2.73 -1.85 -9.15
N GLY A 413 3.99 -2.26 -9.05
CA GLY A 413 5.09 -1.43 -9.53
C GLY A 413 5.01 -1.30 -11.04
N SER A 414 5.47 -0.17 -11.57
CA SER A 414 5.65 0.02 -13.01
C SER A 414 6.76 -0.91 -13.52
N VAL A 415 6.68 -1.33 -14.79
CA VAL A 415 7.72 -2.14 -15.47
C VAL A 415 9.08 -1.40 -15.49
N LYS A 416 9.09 -0.08 -15.27
CA LYS A 416 10.30 0.76 -15.24
C LYS A 416 10.93 0.90 -13.84
N GLU A 417 10.30 0.40 -12.79
CA GLU A 417 10.76 0.56 -11.40
C GLU A 417 11.59 -0.64 -10.95
N ALA A 418 12.77 -0.38 -10.38
CA ALA A 418 13.58 -1.42 -9.76
C ALA A 418 12.99 -1.76 -8.38
N VAL A 419 12.22 -2.83 -8.30
CA VAL A 419 11.55 -3.25 -7.05
C VAL A 419 12.40 -4.23 -6.28
N ARG A 420 12.72 -3.89 -5.03
CA ARG A 420 13.27 -4.79 -4.02
C ARG A 420 12.18 -5.23 -3.04
N THR A 421 11.92 -6.53 -3.02
CA THR A 421 10.97 -7.13 -2.07
C THR A 421 11.70 -7.57 -0.81
N VAL A 422 11.29 -7.06 0.35
CA VAL A 422 11.86 -7.39 1.66
C VAL A 422 10.95 -8.35 2.41
N THR A 423 11.53 -9.28 3.18
CA THR A 423 10.78 -10.22 4.00
C THR A 423 10.83 -9.83 5.48
N PRO A 424 9.77 -10.10 6.27
CA PRO A 424 9.80 -9.88 7.71
C PRO A 424 10.87 -10.74 8.36
N GLY A 425 11.62 -10.16 9.30
CA GLY A 425 12.61 -10.92 10.08
C GLY A 425 12.00 -12.02 10.95
N SER A 426 10.69 -11.93 11.25
CA SER A 426 9.92 -13.01 11.88
C SER A 426 8.41 -12.85 11.63
N ALA A 427 7.65 -13.93 11.78
CA ALA A 427 6.19 -13.92 11.61
C ALA A 427 5.47 -12.98 12.60
N TRP A 428 6.01 -12.80 13.81
CA TRP A 428 5.45 -11.91 14.82
C TRP A 428 5.80 -10.43 14.59
N LYS A 429 6.86 -10.15 13.82
CA LYS A 429 7.27 -8.78 13.49
C LYS A 429 6.50 -8.17 12.31
N VAL A 430 5.59 -8.93 11.67
CA VAL A 430 4.74 -8.45 10.56
C VAL A 430 3.96 -7.18 10.92
N ILE A 431 3.50 -7.05 12.17
CA ILE A 431 2.74 -5.88 12.63
C ILE A 431 3.58 -4.59 12.58
N LYS A 432 4.90 -4.69 12.73
CA LYS A 432 5.84 -3.56 12.68
C LYS A 432 6.59 -3.47 11.34
N GLU A 433 6.18 -4.26 10.35
CA GLU A 433 6.89 -4.35 9.08
C GLU A 433 7.01 -3.00 8.38
N HIS A 434 5.96 -2.19 8.45
CA HIS A 434 5.91 -0.87 7.81
C HIS A 434 6.94 0.12 8.36
N VAL A 435 7.27 0.04 9.66
CA VAL A 435 8.15 1.03 10.33
C VAL A 435 9.60 0.56 10.43
N THR A 436 9.89 -0.69 10.06
CA THR A 436 11.21 -1.32 10.24
C THR A 436 12.01 -1.43 8.96
N TYR A 437 11.65 -0.71 7.88
CA TYR A 437 12.38 -0.82 6.61
C TYR A 437 13.85 -0.44 6.71
N TRP A 438 14.18 0.63 7.46
CA TRP A 438 15.55 1.12 7.55
C TRP A 438 16.48 0.21 8.37
N GLU A 439 15.91 -0.65 9.21
CA GLU A 439 16.65 -1.71 9.94
C GLU A 439 17.08 -2.85 9.02
N LYS A 440 16.62 -2.86 7.77
CA LYS A 440 16.83 -3.96 6.83
C LYS A 440 17.94 -3.60 5.84
N PRO A 441 18.92 -4.49 5.62
CA PRO A 441 20.04 -4.23 4.71
C PRO A 441 19.57 -3.94 3.28
N GLU A 442 18.40 -4.46 2.89
CA GLU A 442 17.80 -4.19 1.59
C GLU A 442 17.58 -2.69 1.32
N SER A 443 17.24 -1.89 2.34
CA SER A 443 17.01 -0.44 2.17
C SER A 443 18.31 0.30 1.90
N GLY A 444 19.36 0.05 2.70
CA GLY A 444 20.68 0.65 2.51
C GLY A 444 21.35 0.23 1.20
N ASN A 445 21.24 -1.06 0.82
CA ASN A 445 21.76 -1.54 -0.46
C ASN A 445 21.06 -0.87 -1.65
N THR A 446 19.76 -0.59 -1.54
CA THR A 446 19.02 0.15 -2.56
C THR A 446 19.48 1.61 -2.67
N LEU A 447 19.82 2.25 -1.54
CA LEU A 447 20.42 3.58 -1.55
C LEU A 447 21.79 3.58 -2.24
N LEU A 448 22.64 2.56 -2.00
CA LEU A 448 23.92 2.43 -2.70
C LEU A 448 23.73 2.26 -4.21
N GLU A 449 22.78 1.44 -4.63
CA GLU A 449 22.45 1.28 -6.05
C GLU A 449 21.98 2.58 -6.68
N ALA A 450 21.24 3.42 -5.94
CA ALA A 450 20.83 4.75 -6.40
C ALA A 450 22.02 5.73 -6.50
N ILE A 451 22.94 5.73 -5.52
CA ILE A 451 24.14 6.60 -5.47
C ILE A 451 25.14 6.26 -6.57
N TYR A 452 25.43 4.97 -6.76
CA TYR A 452 26.44 4.49 -7.71
C TYR A 452 25.85 4.15 -9.08
N ARG A 453 24.51 4.09 -9.19
CA ARG A 453 23.77 3.68 -10.40
C ARG A 453 24.18 2.30 -10.90
N SER A 454 24.76 1.46 -10.03
CA SER A 454 25.24 0.14 -10.37
C SER A 454 24.26 -0.92 -9.86
N GLY A 455 23.56 -1.59 -10.77
CA GLY A 455 22.72 -2.76 -10.45
C GLY A 455 23.56 -4.01 -10.10
N ARG A 456 24.80 -3.82 -9.63
CA ARG A 456 25.80 -4.86 -9.34
C ARG A 456 25.92 -5.16 -7.84
N ILE A 457 25.47 -4.25 -6.98
CA ILE A 457 25.74 -4.30 -5.53
C ILE A 457 24.92 -5.41 -4.86
N THR A 458 23.72 -5.74 -5.35
CA THR A 458 23.07 -7.03 -5.03
C THR A 458 22.18 -7.48 -6.18
N PRO A 459 22.25 -8.76 -6.63
CA PRO A 459 21.32 -9.23 -7.65
C PRO A 459 19.88 -9.07 -7.15
N MET A 460 19.07 -8.33 -7.92
CA MET A 460 17.62 -8.21 -7.75
C MET A 460 16.98 -9.59 -7.91
N GLY A 461 16.90 -10.33 -6.81
CA GLY A 461 15.97 -11.44 -6.70
C GLY A 461 14.62 -10.86 -6.33
N ASP A 462 13.65 -10.96 -7.22
CA ASP A 462 12.24 -10.78 -6.87
C ASP A 462 11.91 -11.89 -5.85
N ARG A 463 12.23 -11.65 -4.57
CA ARG A 463 12.14 -12.66 -3.52
C ARG A 463 10.67 -13.00 -3.39
N GLN A 464 10.37 -14.22 -3.82
CA GLN A 464 9.05 -14.81 -3.89
C GLN A 464 8.23 -14.51 -2.63
N LEU A 465 6.97 -14.14 -2.82
CA LEU A 465 5.91 -14.26 -1.83
C LEU A 465 5.72 -15.76 -1.49
N ARG A 466 6.63 -16.34 -0.71
CA ARG A 466 6.41 -17.66 -0.11
C ARG A 466 5.67 -17.46 1.18
N MET A 467 4.34 -17.40 1.10
CA MET A 467 3.54 -17.58 2.30
C MET A 467 3.75 -19.01 2.81
N PRO A 468 4.26 -19.18 4.04
CA PRO A 468 4.34 -20.49 4.68
C PRO A 468 3.00 -21.20 4.57
N GLY A 469 3.00 -22.51 4.29
CA GLY A 469 1.76 -23.27 4.11
C GLY A 469 0.78 -23.15 5.28
N ARG A 470 1.31 -23.03 6.51
CA ARG A 470 0.54 -22.81 7.74
C ARG A 470 -0.18 -21.46 7.76
N ILE A 471 0.47 -20.40 7.26
CA ILE A 471 -0.14 -19.06 7.16
C ILE A 471 -1.24 -19.09 6.08
N ARG A 472 -1.01 -19.74 4.94
CA ARG A 472 -2.05 -19.92 3.91
C ARG A 472 -3.28 -20.67 4.43
N LEU A 473 -3.07 -21.75 5.19
CA LEU A 473 -4.15 -22.49 5.82
C LEU A 473 -4.92 -21.61 6.82
N LEU A 474 -4.22 -20.88 7.68
CA LEU A 474 -4.83 -19.95 8.63
C LEU A 474 -5.68 -18.88 7.91
N TRP A 475 -5.16 -18.26 6.86
CA TRP A 475 -5.91 -17.29 6.06
C TRP A 475 -7.13 -17.90 5.37
N SER A 476 -7.02 -19.13 4.87
CA SER A 476 -8.15 -19.85 4.25
C SER A 476 -9.24 -20.13 5.29
N VAL A 477 -8.87 -20.58 6.50
CA VAL A 477 -9.80 -20.80 7.62
C VAL A 477 -10.46 -19.48 8.04
N LEU A 478 -9.68 -18.41 8.21
CA LEU A 478 -10.21 -17.08 8.51
C LEU A 478 -11.17 -16.60 7.42
N GLY A 479 -10.92 -16.95 6.16
CA GLY A 479 -11.80 -16.68 5.03
C GLY A 479 -13.16 -17.35 5.12
N VAL A 480 -13.15 -18.64 5.45
CA VAL A 480 -14.38 -19.41 5.65
C VAL A 480 -15.17 -18.84 6.83
N VAL A 481 -14.49 -18.51 7.94
CA VAL A 481 -15.12 -17.87 9.11
C VAL A 481 -15.72 -16.52 8.73
N ALA A 482 -14.97 -15.69 7.99
CA ALA A 482 -15.41 -14.40 7.47
C ALA A 482 -16.65 -14.52 6.56
N MET A 483 -16.64 -15.42 5.57
CA MET A 483 -17.80 -15.68 4.71
C MET A 483 -19.02 -16.12 5.51
N THR A 484 -18.82 -16.98 6.51
CA THR A 484 -19.90 -17.46 7.37
C THR A 484 -20.49 -16.30 8.19
N ALA A 485 -19.63 -15.42 8.72
CA ALA A 485 -20.06 -14.24 9.44
C ALA A 485 -20.82 -13.26 8.55
N ILE A 486 -20.34 -12.98 7.33
CA ILE A 486 -21.04 -12.15 6.34
C ILE A 486 -22.43 -12.71 6.04
N TRP A 487 -22.50 -14.02 5.79
CA TRP A 487 -23.76 -14.67 5.50
C TRP A 487 -24.76 -14.50 6.65
N LYS A 488 -24.31 -14.66 7.91
CA LYS A 488 -25.14 -14.43 9.09
C LYS A 488 -25.55 -12.98 9.31
N ILE A 489 -24.68 -12.01 8.99
CA ILE A 489 -25.03 -10.59 9.02
C ILE A 489 -26.11 -10.29 7.98
N GLY A 490 -25.93 -10.76 6.74
CA GLY A 490 -26.95 -10.57 5.69
C GLY A 490 -28.29 -11.22 6.03
N GLU A 491 -28.28 -12.39 6.68
CA GLU A 491 -29.49 -13.05 7.20
C GLU A 491 -30.19 -12.17 8.25
N TRP A 492 -29.44 -11.62 9.19
CA TRP A 492 -29.96 -10.72 10.22
C TRP A 492 -30.52 -9.42 9.64
N GLU A 493 -29.81 -8.79 8.69
CA GLU A 493 -30.27 -7.57 8.01
C GLU A 493 -31.56 -7.82 7.22
N ALA A 494 -31.63 -8.92 6.46
CA ALA A 494 -32.83 -9.30 5.70
C ALA A 494 -34.04 -9.55 6.62
N THR A 495 -33.82 -10.25 7.74
CA THR A 495 -34.87 -10.52 8.74
C THR A 495 -35.35 -9.23 9.41
N THR A 496 -34.42 -8.33 9.74
CA THR A 496 -34.74 -7.02 10.34
C THR A 496 -35.52 -6.14 9.38
N PHE A 497 -35.12 -6.09 8.10
CA PHE A 497 -35.83 -5.35 7.07
C PHE A 497 -37.27 -5.87 6.90
N GLN A 498 -37.47 -7.19 6.82
CA GLN A 498 -38.80 -7.79 6.76
C GLN A 498 -39.68 -7.44 7.96
N HIS A 499 -39.12 -7.45 9.18
CA HIS A 499 -39.85 -7.03 10.37
C HIS A 499 -40.25 -5.55 10.34
N LEU A 500 -39.37 -4.68 9.84
CA LEU A 500 -39.66 -3.24 9.73
C LEU A 500 -40.72 -2.94 8.67
N THR A 501 -40.75 -3.69 7.56
CA THR A 501 -41.76 -3.51 6.49
C THR A 501 -43.11 -4.13 6.79
N ASN A 502 -43.18 -5.11 7.70
CA ASN A 502 -44.43 -5.77 8.07
C ASN A 502 -45.15 -5.10 9.26
N HIS A 503 -44.50 -4.14 9.94
CA HIS A 503 -45.02 -3.44 11.11
C HIS A 503 -45.04 -1.90 10.98
N GLY A 504 -44.72 -1.37 9.80
CA GLY A 504 -44.95 0.03 9.41
C GLY A 504 -45.96 0.11 8.29
#